data_AF-A0A4Y7ITR0-F1
#
_entry.id   AF-A0A4Y7ITR0-F1
#
_cell.length_a   1.000
_cell.length_b   1.000
_cell.length_c   1.000
_cell.angle_alpha   90.00
_cell.angle_beta   90.00
_cell.angle_gamma   90.00
#
_symmetry.space_group_name_H-M   'P 1'
#
loop_
_entity.id
_entity.type
_entity.pdbx_description
1 polymer ?
#
loop_
_entity_poly.entity_id
_entity_poly.type
_entity_poly.pdbx_seq_one_letter_code
_entity_poly.pdbx_strand_id
1 'polypeptide(L)'
;MKEVSNDLHKEAEMKLKAATGFRRVIDLLSSEQKLLVGHNSFLDMTHIYSKFIGPLPPTIDEYISSVHKVFPYIIDTKLLLNTDCAIQRLMKKQSTSLSSAFALLCPQIALSSEGSASVNQPGLKIEVQVDDMRSFNWNSGANHEAGYDAFMTGCIFAQACSHLGIGFDNNSLAKGLAEHENLQKYINLLYLSWNNGAMIDLRTGNESFE
;
A
#
# COMPACT_ATOMS: atom_id res chain seq x y z
N MET A 1 -26.38 5.56 -44.30
CA MET A 1 -25.35 6.56 -43.89
C MET A 1 -25.27 6.71 -42.36
N LYS A 2 -26.39 6.89 -41.64
CA LYS A 2 -26.40 6.91 -40.15
C LYS A 2 -25.98 5.58 -39.49
N GLU A 3 -26.43 4.43 -40.02
CA GLU A 3 -26.07 3.11 -39.45
C GLU A 3 -24.58 2.80 -39.58
N VAL A 4 -23.98 3.04 -40.75
CA VAL A 4 -22.53 2.89 -40.97
C VAL A 4 -21.72 3.79 -40.02
N SER A 5 -22.18 5.03 -39.77
CA SER A 5 -21.54 5.93 -38.80
C SER A 5 -21.63 5.41 -37.36
N ASN A 6 -22.76 4.80 -36.99
CA ASN A 6 -22.95 4.21 -35.66
C ASN A 6 -22.11 2.94 -35.46
N ASP A 7 -21.96 2.12 -36.50
CA ASP A 7 -21.15 0.90 -36.42
C ASP A 7 -19.65 1.22 -36.33
N LEU A 8 -19.18 2.22 -37.08
CA LEU A 8 -17.81 2.75 -36.95
C LEU A 8 -17.53 3.30 -35.55
N HIS A 9 -18.50 4.02 -34.95
CA HIS A 9 -18.37 4.50 -33.57
C HIS A 9 -18.27 3.35 -32.56
N LYS A 10 -19.12 2.32 -32.69
CA LYS A 10 -19.05 1.14 -31.80
C LYS A 10 -17.74 0.39 -31.93
N GLU A 11 -17.21 0.25 -33.14
CA GLU A 11 -15.92 -0.41 -33.36
C GLU A 11 -14.77 0.39 -32.75
N ALA A 12 -14.78 1.73 -32.90
CA ALA A 12 -13.80 2.60 -32.28
C ALA A 12 -13.86 2.53 -30.74
N GLU A 13 -15.06 2.53 -30.15
CA GLU A 13 -15.23 2.35 -28.71
C GLU A 13 -14.71 1.00 -28.21
N MET A 14 -14.96 -0.09 -28.95
CA MET A 14 -14.45 -1.41 -28.59
C MET A 14 -12.92 -1.46 -28.64
N LYS A 15 -12.30 -0.88 -29.68
CA LYS A 15 -10.84 -0.78 -29.80
C LYS A 15 -10.24 0.07 -28.67
N LEU A 16 -10.86 1.20 -28.34
CA LEU A 16 -10.43 2.06 -27.24
C LEU A 16 -10.52 1.32 -25.90
N LYS A 17 -11.65 0.65 -25.64
CA LYS A 17 -11.84 -0.18 -24.44
C LYS A 17 -10.76 -1.25 -24.38
N ALA A 18 -10.51 -1.99 -25.45
CA ALA A 18 -9.49 -3.03 -25.47
C ALA A 18 -8.09 -2.46 -25.20
N ALA A 19 -7.77 -1.29 -25.76
CA ALA A 19 -6.48 -0.63 -25.58
C ALA A 19 -6.23 -0.08 -24.16
N THR A 20 -7.28 0.19 -23.37
CA THR A 20 -7.12 0.68 -21.99
C THR A 20 -6.36 -0.32 -21.11
N GLY A 21 -6.57 -1.62 -21.30
CA GLY A 21 -5.83 -2.67 -20.59
C GLY A 21 -5.86 -2.50 -19.06
N PHE A 22 -4.68 -2.58 -18.43
CA PHE A 22 -4.51 -2.51 -16.97
C PHE A 22 -4.89 -1.15 -16.36
N ARG A 23 -4.93 -0.06 -17.15
CA ARG A 23 -5.35 1.27 -16.66
C ARG A 23 -6.74 1.23 -16.01
N ARG A 24 -7.63 0.33 -16.44
CA ARG A 24 -8.94 0.11 -15.83
C ARG A 24 -8.86 -0.22 -14.33
N VAL A 25 -7.84 -0.96 -13.91
CA VAL A 25 -7.61 -1.28 -12.48
C VAL A 25 -7.22 -0.02 -11.72
N ILE A 26 -6.35 0.81 -12.30
CA ILE A 26 -5.94 2.09 -11.72
C ILE A 26 -7.12 3.05 -11.61
N ASP A 27 -7.97 3.12 -12.64
CA ASP A 27 -9.18 3.94 -12.61
C ASP A 27 -10.16 3.46 -11.54
N LEU A 28 -10.30 2.14 -11.35
CA LEU A 28 -11.14 1.58 -10.29
C LEU A 28 -10.58 1.93 -8.90
N LEU A 29 -9.28 1.71 -8.67
CA LEU A 29 -8.62 2.06 -7.41
C LEU A 29 -8.79 3.55 -7.09
N SER A 30 -8.63 4.41 -8.10
CA SER A 30 -8.89 5.84 -8.00
C SER A 30 -10.36 6.09 -7.64
N SER A 31 -11.34 5.54 -8.35
CA SER A 31 -12.76 5.82 -8.07
C SER A 31 -13.24 5.37 -6.68
N GLU A 32 -12.63 4.32 -6.11
CA GLU A 32 -13.02 3.79 -4.80
C GLU A 32 -12.51 4.65 -3.63
N GLN A 33 -11.49 5.49 -3.86
CA GLN A 33 -10.92 6.40 -2.86
C GLN A 33 -10.62 5.70 -1.52
N LYS A 34 -10.20 4.42 -1.58
CA LYS A 34 -9.82 3.62 -0.41
C LYS A 34 -8.37 3.89 -0.02
N LEU A 35 -8.04 3.63 1.25
CA LEU A 35 -6.68 3.69 1.75
C LEU A 35 -5.79 2.71 0.98
N LEU A 36 -4.74 3.24 0.33
CA LEU A 36 -3.67 2.46 -0.25
C LEU A 36 -2.52 2.32 0.75
N VAL A 37 -1.97 1.11 0.84
CA VAL A 37 -0.88 0.80 1.76
C VAL A 37 0.31 0.34 0.94
N GLY A 38 1.45 1.01 1.12
CA GLY A 38 2.72 0.70 0.50
C GLY A 38 3.84 0.53 1.53
N HIS A 39 5.01 0.14 1.06
CA HIS A 39 6.22 0.09 1.87
C HIS A 39 7.36 0.74 1.08
N ASN A 40 7.84 1.90 1.52
CA ASN A 40 8.81 2.70 0.76
C ASN A 40 8.30 3.05 -0.65
N SER A 41 7.04 3.47 -0.73
CA SER A 41 6.26 3.38 -1.97
C SER A 41 6.30 4.65 -2.84
N PHE A 42 7.19 5.60 -2.56
CA PHE A 42 7.29 6.82 -3.39
C PHE A 42 7.54 6.50 -4.87
N LEU A 43 8.50 5.60 -5.15
CA LEU A 43 8.82 5.23 -6.52
C LEU A 43 7.70 4.43 -7.18
N ASP A 44 6.99 3.58 -6.41
CA ASP A 44 5.82 2.87 -6.90
C ASP A 44 4.74 3.87 -7.37
N MET A 45 4.44 4.88 -6.54
CA MET A 45 3.47 5.93 -6.89
C MET A 45 3.92 6.73 -8.13
N THR A 46 5.22 7.06 -8.21
CA THR A 46 5.79 7.79 -9.34
C THR A 46 5.67 6.98 -10.63
N HIS A 47 5.97 5.68 -10.57
CA HIS A 47 5.86 4.80 -11.71
C HIS A 47 4.40 4.58 -12.13
N ILE A 48 3.49 4.31 -11.18
CA ILE A 48 2.05 4.19 -11.45
C ILE A 48 1.54 5.45 -12.15
N TYR A 49 1.94 6.63 -11.67
CA TYR A 49 1.59 7.89 -12.30
C TYR A 49 2.09 7.95 -13.74
N SER A 50 3.40 7.78 -13.96
CA SER A 50 4.03 7.91 -15.28
C SER A 50 3.50 6.93 -16.33
N LYS A 51 3.07 5.74 -15.89
CA LYS A 51 2.65 4.65 -16.78
C LYS A 51 1.16 4.66 -17.04
N PHE A 52 0.37 5.03 -16.06
CA PHE A 52 -1.07 4.90 -16.15
C PHE A 52 -1.78 6.24 -16.15
N ILE A 53 -1.33 7.24 -15.40
CA ILE A 53 -2.08 8.49 -15.23
C ILE A 53 -1.72 9.52 -16.32
N GLY A 54 -0.43 9.78 -16.50
CA GLY A 54 0.08 10.75 -17.47
C GLY A 54 1.58 10.99 -17.34
N PRO A 55 2.17 11.87 -18.17
CA PRO A 55 3.57 12.26 -18.03
C PRO A 55 3.81 12.90 -16.66
N LEU A 56 4.96 12.62 -16.04
CA LEU A 56 5.34 13.24 -14.77
C LEU A 56 5.33 14.77 -14.91
N PRO A 57 4.65 15.50 -14.01
CA PRO A 57 4.64 16.95 -14.04
C PRO A 57 6.05 17.55 -13.87
N PRO A 58 6.30 18.75 -14.41
CA PRO A 58 7.61 19.41 -14.35
C PRO A 58 8.03 19.83 -12.94
N THR A 59 7.07 19.97 -12.01
CA THR A 59 7.33 20.39 -10.63
C THR A 59 6.82 19.36 -9.63
N ILE A 60 7.46 19.33 -8.45
CA ILE A 60 7.07 18.42 -7.37
C ILE A 60 5.66 18.76 -6.84
N ASP A 61 5.31 20.04 -6.76
CA ASP A 61 3.99 20.49 -6.29
C ASP A 61 2.86 20.04 -7.22
N GLU A 62 3.08 20.09 -8.53
CA GLU A 62 2.12 19.60 -9.51
C GLU A 62 2.01 18.07 -9.48
N TYR A 63 3.14 17.36 -9.33
CA TYR A 63 3.15 15.92 -9.15
C TYR A 63 2.34 15.52 -7.92
N ILE A 64 2.63 16.12 -6.78
CA ILE A 64 1.95 15.87 -5.51
C ILE A 64 0.45 16.15 -5.61
N SER A 65 0.09 17.33 -6.11
CA SER A 65 -1.31 17.71 -6.29
C SER A 65 -2.06 16.74 -7.21
N SER A 66 -1.38 16.18 -8.21
CA SER A 66 -1.97 15.24 -9.16
C SER A 66 -2.09 13.83 -8.57
N VAL A 67 -1.08 13.36 -7.83
CA VAL A 67 -1.14 12.08 -7.09
C VAL A 67 -2.25 12.13 -6.05
N HIS A 68 -2.33 13.20 -5.24
CA HIS A 68 -3.32 13.33 -4.19
C HIS A 68 -4.77 13.33 -4.71
N LYS A 69 -5.00 13.86 -5.92
CA LYS A 69 -6.31 13.79 -6.59
C LYS A 69 -6.71 12.38 -6.98
N VAL A 70 -5.76 11.55 -7.37
CA VAL A 70 -6.03 10.17 -7.83
C VAL A 70 -6.08 9.21 -6.64
N PHE A 71 -5.21 9.42 -5.66
CA PHE A 71 -5.09 8.58 -4.47
C PHE A 71 -5.03 9.48 -3.23
N PRO A 72 -6.19 9.80 -2.64
CA PRO A 72 -6.28 10.77 -1.55
C PRO A 72 -5.77 10.23 -0.20
N TYR A 73 -5.63 8.90 -0.07
CA TYR A 73 -5.25 8.25 1.18
C TYR A 73 -4.18 7.20 0.90
N ILE A 74 -2.94 7.49 1.25
CA ILE A 74 -1.81 6.58 1.14
C ILE A 74 -1.11 6.47 2.49
N ILE A 75 -0.76 5.26 2.90
CA ILE A 75 0.14 5.00 4.03
C ILE A 75 1.39 4.29 3.54
N ASP A 76 2.54 4.83 3.92
CA ASP A 76 3.83 4.17 3.78
C ASP A 76 4.18 3.48 5.10
N THR A 77 4.14 2.15 5.11
CA THR A 77 4.48 1.35 6.28
C THR A 77 5.93 1.55 6.71
N LYS A 78 6.86 1.85 5.80
CA LYS A 78 8.25 2.13 6.17
C LYS A 78 8.33 3.40 7.00
N LEU A 79 7.58 4.44 6.63
CA LEU A 79 7.47 5.65 7.43
C LEU A 79 6.87 5.35 8.81
N LEU A 80 5.78 4.59 8.82
CA LEU A 80 5.08 4.23 10.06
C LEU A 80 6.00 3.49 11.05
N LEU A 81 6.80 2.55 10.55
CA LEU A 81 7.78 1.80 11.35
C LEU A 81 8.90 2.67 11.90
N ASN A 82 9.29 3.73 11.19
CA ASN A 82 10.36 4.63 11.62
C ASN A 82 9.87 5.81 12.46
N THR A 83 8.61 6.23 12.41
CA THR A 83 8.18 7.49 13.06
C THR A 83 7.32 7.33 14.31
N ASP A 84 6.58 6.23 14.47
CA ASP A 84 5.75 6.03 15.67
C ASP A 84 6.55 5.40 16.82
N CYS A 85 6.58 6.05 17.98
CA CYS A 85 7.36 5.59 19.14
C CYS A 85 6.92 4.21 19.68
N ALA A 86 5.63 3.88 19.61
CA ALA A 86 5.15 2.56 20.06
C ALA A 86 5.61 1.47 19.08
N ILE A 87 5.57 1.77 17.78
CA ILE A 87 6.00 0.84 16.73
C ILE A 87 7.53 0.70 16.70
N GLN A 88 8.30 1.78 16.85
CA GLN A 88 9.77 1.71 16.97
C GLN A 88 10.19 0.82 18.15
N ARG A 89 9.48 0.89 19.28
CA ARG A 89 9.72 0.02 20.45
C ARG A 89 9.44 -1.45 20.11
N LEU A 90 8.37 -1.72 19.36
CA LEU A 90 8.04 -3.05 18.87
C LEU A 90 9.11 -3.59 17.90
N MET A 91 9.64 -2.73 17.04
CA MET A 91 10.71 -3.05 16.11
C MET A 91 12.06 -3.33 16.79
N LYS A 92 12.22 -3.01 18.09
CA LYS A 92 13.44 -3.28 18.88
C LYS A 92 14.74 -2.83 18.20
N LYS A 93 14.70 -1.69 17.49
CA LYS A 93 15.81 -1.16 16.67
C LYS A 93 16.32 -2.11 15.57
N GLN A 94 15.49 -3.07 15.15
CA GLN A 94 15.78 -3.93 14.01
C GLN A 94 15.50 -3.20 12.70
N SER A 95 15.95 -3.82 11.60
CA SER A 95 15.73 -3.32 10.24
C SER A 95 14.24 -3.10 9.94
N THR A 96 13.93 -1.95 9.34
CA THR A 96 12.61 -1.64 8.76
C THR A 96 12.52 -2.00 7.27
N SER A 97 13.36 -2.92 6.79
CA SER A 97 13.14 -3.57 5.49
C SER A 97 11.88 -4.43 5.55
N LEU A 98 11.20 -4.58 4.41
CA LEU A 98 9.94 -5.32 4.32
C LEU A 98 10.05 -6.74 4.90
N SER A 99 11.07 -7.50 4.50
CA SER A 99 11.29 -8.87 4.97
C SER A 99 11.56 -8.96 6.47
N SER A 100 12.38 -8.06 7.02
CA SER A 100 12.68 -8.03 8.46
C SER A 100 11.48 -7.61 9.28
N ALA A 101 10.76 -6.58 8.84
CA ALA A 101 9.53 -6.13 9.49
C ALA A 101 8.45 -7.22 9.46
N PHE A 102 8.29 -7.91 8.33
CA PHE A 102 7.34 -9.02 8.20
C PHE A 102 7.69 -10.18 9.13
N ALA A 103 8.95 -10.63 9.14
CA ALA A 103 9.39 -11.72 10.01
C ALA A 103 9.23 -11.39 11.50
N LEU A 104 9.42 -10.13 11.89
CA LEU A 104 9.30 -9.69 13.28
C LEU A 104 7.84 -9.52 13.73
N LEU A 105 7.00 -8.92 12.89
CA LEU A 105 5.63 -8.54 13.24
C LEU A 105 4.61 -9.65 12.92
N CYS A 106 4.90 -10.51 11.96
CA CYS A 106 4.03 -11.59 11.50
C CYS A 106 4.71 -12.96 11.57
N PRO A 107 5.35 -13.35 12.68
CA PRO A 107 6.15 -14.58 12.76
C PRO A 107 5.33 -15.84 12.47
N GLN A 108 4.06 -15.87 12.90
CA GLN A 108 3.15 -17.00 12.66
C GLN A 108 2.81 -17.22 11.18
N ILE A 109 2.88 -16.16 10.35
CA ILE A 109 2.66 -16.25 8.90
C ILE A 109 3.98 -16.56 8.20
N ALA A 110 5.07 -15.91 8.64
CA ALA A 110 6.38 -16.06 8.03
C ALA A 110 6.98 -17.46 8.21
N LEU A 111 6.65 -18.15 9.29
CA LEU A 111 7.25 -19.43 9.67
C LEU A 111 6.44 -20.66 9.24
N SER A 112 5.47 -20.54 8.33
CA SER A 112 4.56 -21.60 7.87
C SER A 112 5.19 -23.01 7.86
N SER A 113 5.08 -23.67 9.02
CA SER A 113 5.51 -25.03 9.27
C SER A 113 4.54 -25.56 10.31
N GLU A 114 3.96 -26.71 10.00
CA GLU A 114 3.04 -27.48 10.83
C GLU A 114 3.64 -27.71 12.22
N GLY A 115 3.29 -26.82 13.15
CA GLY A 115 3.86 -26.85 14.47
C GLY A 115 3.11 -25.90 15.37
N SER A 116 2.13 -26.46 16.08
CA SER A 116 1.43 -25.82 17.19
C SER A 116 2.43 -25.23 18.20
N ALA A 117 2.74 -23.96 18.06
CA ALA A 117 3.30 -23.15 19.12
C ALA A 117 2.43 -21.91 19.23
N SER A 118 1.50 -21.96 20.20
CA SER A 118 0.76 -20.79 20.67
C SER A 118 1.76 -19.79 21.24
N VAL A 119 2.37 -19.01 20.37
CA VAL A 119 3.04 -17.78 20.79
C VAL A 119 1.90 -16.83 21.14
N ASN A 120 1.63 -16.71 22.44
CA ASN A 120 0.73 -15.69 23.00
C ASN A 120 1.35 -14.31 22.79
N GLN A 121 1.44 -13.86 21.53
CA GLN A 121 1.73 -12.47 21.22
C GLN A 121 0.40 -11.73 21.08
N PRO A 122 0.28 -10.54 21.71
CA PRO A 122 -0.87 -9.67 21.51
C PRO A 122 -0.77 -9.09 20.09
N GLY A 123 -1.36 -9.78 19.13
CA GLY A 123 -1.38 -9.41 17.72
C GLY A 123 -2.68 -9.83 17.06
N LEU A 124 -3.05 -9.12 15.99
CA LEU A 124 -4.25 -9.42 15.22
C LEU A 124 -4.10 -10.82 14.60
N LYS A 125 -5.13 -11.66 14.74
CA LYS A 125 -5.22 -12.91 13.98
C LYS A 125 -5.53 -12.56 12.52
N ILE A 126 -4.50 -12.58 11.69
CA ILE A 126 -4.62 -12.38 10.24
C ILE A 126 -4.99 -13.73 9.63
N GLU A 127 -6.17 -13.82 9.04
CA GLU A 127 -6.58 -14.96 8.24
C GLU A 127 -6.06 -14.79 6.81
N VAL A 128 -5.27 -15.75 6.34
CA VAL A 128 -4.75 -15.77 4.98
C VAL A 128 -5.47 -16.86 4.21
N GLN A 129 -6.29 -16.46 3.25
CA GLN A 129 -6.88 -17.39 2.29
C GLN A 129 -5.98 -17.44 1.06
N VAL A 130 -5.32 -18.57 0.86
CA VAL A 130 -4.53 -18.85 -0.34
C VAL A 130 -5.22 -19.96 -1.11
N ASP A 131 -5.41 -19.76 -2.40
CA ASP A 131 -5.88 -20.83 -3.29
C ASP A 131 -4.80 -21.92 -3.37
N ASP A 132 -5.18 -23.20 -3.30
CA ASP A 132 -4.26 -24.35 -3.12
C ASP A 132 -3.16 -24.43 -4.19
N MET A 133 -3.33 -23.73 -5.32
CA MET A 133 -2.34 -23.63 -6.40
C MET A 133 -1.14 -22.71 -6.13
N ARG A 134 -1.20 -21.81 -5.12
CA ARG A 134 -0.16 -20.80 -4.86
C ARG A 134 0.55 -20.92 -3.51
N SER A 135 0.18 -21.91 -2.70
CA SER A 135 0.64 -22.08 -1.31
C SER A 135 2.06 -22.66 -1.19
N PHE A 136 2.65 -23.13 -2.28
CA PHE A 136 3.94 -23.82 -2.22
C PHE A 136 5.07 -22.88 -2.63
N ASN A 137 5.89 -22.51 -1.64
CA ASN A 137 7.23 -21.93 -1.77
C ASN A 137 7.35 -20.40 -1.65
N TRP A 138 6.64 -19.78 -0.68
CA TRP A 138 6.85 -18.38 -0.27
C TRP A 138 8.14 -18.25 0.55
N ASN A 139 9.28 -18.57 -0.03
CA ASN A 139 10.57 -18.29 0.57
C ASN A 139 10.78 -16.77 0.54
N SER A 140 10.81 -16.13 1.72
CA SER A 140 10.96 -14.68 1.95
C SER A 140 12.29 -14.06 1.48
N GLY A 141 12.93 -14.64 0.46
CA GLY A 141 14.19 -14.18 -0.11
C GLY A 141 14.62 -14.87 -1.41
N ALA A 142 13.84 -15.78 -1.99
CA ALA A 142 14.28 -16.52 -3.18
C ALA A 142 13.93 -15.83 -4.50
N ASN A 143 12.80 -15.13 -4.58
CA ASN A 143 12.42 -14.24 -5.70
C ASN A 143 11.42 -13.20 -5.19
N HIS A 144 11.68 -11.92 -5.41
CA HIS A 144 10.72 -10.85 -5.12
C HIS A 144 9.54 -10.93 -6.10
N GLU A 145 8.32 -11.01 -5.57
CA GLU A 145 7.09 -10.94 -6.37
C GLU A 145 6.22 -9.79 -5.82
N ALA A 146 5.82 -8.85 -6.69
CA ALA A 146 5.06 -7.66 -6.28
C ALA A 146 3.77 -7.99 -5.50
N GLY A 147 3.08 -9.08 -5.88
CA GLY A 147 1.89 -9.55 -5.16
C GLY A 147 2.21 -10.03 -3.74
N TYR A 148 3.34 -10.71 -3.54
CA TYR A 148 3.77 -11.18 -2.23
C TYR A 148 4.30 -10.03 -1.36
N ASP A 149 5.04 -9.08 -1.95
CA ASP A 149 5.49 -7.89 -1.26
C ASP A 149 4.31 -7.02 -0.80
N ALA A 150 3.26 -6.90 -1.63
CA ALA A 150 2.01 -6.24 -1.26
C ALA A 150 1.29 -6.97 -0.11
N PHE A 151 1.27 -8.31 -0.13
CA PHE A 151 0.72 -9.12 0.96
C PHE A 151 1.48 -8.90 2.27
N MET A 152 2.82 -8.97 2.26
CA MET A 152 3.65 -8.71 3.44
C MET A 152 3.40 -7.29 3.98
N THR A 153 3.32 -6.31 3.08
CA THR A 153 3.01 -4.91 3.41
C THR A 153 1.67 -4.78 4.11
N GLY A 154 0.62 -5.43 3.61
CA GLY A 154 -0.71 -5.45 4.23
C GLY A 154 -0.70 -6.09 5.62
N CYS A 155 0.05 -7.19 5.81
CA CYS A 155 0.18 -7.84 7.10
C CYS A 155 0.89 -6.95 8.14
N ILE A 156 2.00 -6.32 7.74
CA ILE A 156 2.73 -5.36 8.58
C ILE A 156 1.81 -4.22 9.01
N PHE A 157 1.05 -3.64 8.07
CA PHE A 157 0.10 -2.58 8.36
C PHE A 157 -0.98 -3.01 9.34
N ALA A 158 -1.59 -4.18 9.14
CA ALA A 158 -2.62 -4.70 10.03
C ALA A 158 -2.12 -4.89 11.46
N GLN A 159 -0.90 -5.42 11.64
CA GLN A 159 -0.29 -5.53 12.97
C GLN A 159 0.03 -4.17 13.57
N ALA A 160 0.60 -3.25 12.78
CA ALA A 160 0.86 -1.89 13.23
C ALA A 160 -0.42 -1.20 13.72
N CYS A 161 -1.54 -1.32 12.99
CA CYS A 161 -2.85 -0.81 13.41
C CYS A 161 -3.29 -1.34 14.78
N SER A 162 -3.14 -2.65 15.04
CA SER A 162 -3.46 -3.23 16.35
C SER A 162 -2.65 -2.60 17.48
N HIS A 163 -1.37 -2.27 17.24
CA HIS A 163 -0.51 -1.62 18.21
C HIS A 163 -0.79 -0.12 18.38
N LEU A 164 -1.38 0.52 17.36
CA LEU A 164 -1.90 1.88 17.44
C LEU A 164 -3.29 1.96 18.11
N GLY A 165 -3.79 0.84 18.66
CA GLY A 165 -5.10 0.79 19.30
C GLY A 165 -6.28 0.82 18.32
N ILE A 166 -6.03 0.52 17.05
CA ILE A 166 -7.06 0.49 16.01
C ILE A 166 -7.65 -0.91 15.98
N GLY A 167 -8.89 -1.03 16.43
CA GLY A 167 -9.66 -2.26 16.30
C GLY A 167 -10.13 -2.47 14.86
N PHE A 168 -10.27 -3.73 14.46
CA PHE A 168 -10.90 -4.13 13.19
C PHE A 168 -12.32 -4.66 13.41
N ASP A 169 -13.05 -4.07 14.36
CA ASP A 169 -14.45 -4.42 14.57
C ASP A 169 -15.35 -3.74 13.52
N ASN A 170 -16.58 -4.23 13.37
CA ASN A 170 -17.50 -3.72 12.34
C ASN A 170 -17.82 -2.22 12.51
N ASN A 171 -17.71 -1.67 13.73
CA ASN A 171 -18.02 -0.27 14.01
C ASN A 171 -16.84 0.66 13.69
N SER A 172 -15.60 0.22 13.92
CA SER A 172 -14.39 0.98 13.60
C SER A 172 -14.13 1.03 12.09
N LEU A 173 -14.43 -0.06 11.37
CA LEU A 173 -14.31 -0.11 9.91
C LEU A 173 -15.37 0.72 9.19
N ALA A 174 -16.56 0.91 9.78
CA ALA A 174 -17.64 1.71 9.21
C ALA A 174 -17.30 3.21 9.09
N LYS A 175 -16.40 3.72 9.93
CA LYS A 175 -15.87 5.09 9.82
C LYS A 175 -14.75 5.24 8.77
N GLY A 176 -14.26 4.13 8.21
CA GLY A 176 -13.15 4.13 7.28
C GLY A 176 -11.79 4.33 7.97
N LEU A 177 -10.82 3.45 7.66
CA LEU A 177 -9.47 3.51 8.25
C LEU A 177 -8.77 4.85 8.00
N ALA A 178 -9.04 5.49 6.85
CA ALA A 178 -8.46 6.78 6.50
C ALA A 178 -8.90 7.94 7.42
N GLU A 179 -10.05 7.82 8.09
CA GLU A 179 -10.55 8.87 8.97
C GLU A 179 -10.11 8.67 10.44
N HIS A 180 -9.50 7.53 10.76
CA HIS A 180 -9.13 7.18 12.12
C HIS A 180 -8.03 8.11 12.67
N GLU A 181 -8.27 8.75 13.82
CA GLU A 181 -7.39 9.77 14.42
C GLU A 181 -5.93 9.29 14.55
N ASN A 182 -5.73 8.05 14.99
CA ASN A 182 -4.39 7.46 15.15
C ASN A 182 -3.63 7.25 13.83
N LEU A 183 -4.32 7.22 12.68
CA LEU A 183 -3.71 7.10 11.34
C LEU A 183 -3.57 8.43 10.61
N GLN A 184 -4.44 9.42 10.87
CA GLN A 184 -4.46 10.67 10.10
C GLN A 184 -3.10 11.39 10.05
N LYS A 185 -2.30 11.29 11.11
CA LYS A 185 -0.95 11.88 11.16
C LYS A 185 0.05 11.23 10.19
N TYR A 186 -0.23 10.03 9.68
CA TYR A 186 0.63 9.28 8.75
C TYR A 186 0.12 9.25 7.31
N ILE A 187 -1.11 9.68 7.09
CA ILE A 187 -1.73 9.66 5.77
C ILE A 187 -1.02 10.66 4.86
N ASN A 188 -0.70 10.20 3.65
CA ASN A 188 -0.07 10.94 2.57
C ASN A 188 1.35 11.40 2.87
N LEU A 189 2.01 10.78 3.85
CA LEU A 189 3.43 10.95 4.10
C LEU A 189 4.19 9.77 3.50
N LEU A 190 5.10 10.02 2.56
CA LEU A 190 5.89 8.96 1.91
C LEU A 190 7.37 9.05 2.29
N TYR A 191 8.00 7.89 2.49
CA TYR A 191 9.40 7.79 2.88
C TYR A 191 10.34 7.96 1.67
N LEU A 192 11.39 8.77 1.80
CA LEU A 192 12.39 9.03 0.77
C LEU A 192 13.72 8.35 1.13
N SER A 193 13.89 7.10 0.68
CA SER A 193 15.06 6.29 1.01
C SER A 193 16.41 6.88 0.56
N TRP A 194 16.44 7.71 -0.48
CA TRP A 194 17.68 8.32 -0.98
C TRP A 194 18.05 9.64 -0.29
N ASN A 195 17.18 10.19 0.57
CA ASN A 195 17.40 11.49 1.23
C ASN A 195 17.46 11.34 2.76
N ASN A 196 18.34 10.47 3.26
CA ASN A 196 18.59 10.27 4.70
C ASN A 196 17.33 10.02 5.54
N GLY A 197 16.31 9.36 4.98
CA GLY A 197 15.05 9.09 5.69
C GLY A 197 14.11 10.28 5.78
N ALA A 198 14.31 11.33 4.97
CA ALA A 198 13.33 12.38 4.79
C ALA A 198 11.98 11.80 4.35
N MET A 199 10.93 12.55 4.63
CA MET A 199 9.57 12.24 4.20
C MET A 199 8.99 13.40 3.43
N ILE A 200 8.13 13.09 2.46
CA ILE A 200 7.40 14.08 1.68
C ILE A 200 5.91 14.03 2.03
N ASP A 201 5.33 15.20 2.31
CA ASP A 201 3.90 15.32 2.57
C ASP A 201 3.15 15.62 1.26
N LEU A 202 2.38 14.65 0.77
CA LEU A 202 1.61 14.80 -0.46
C LEU A 202 0.38 15.72 -0.32
N ARG A 203 0.14 16.31 0.86
CA ARG A 203 -0.89 17.35 1.05
C ARG A 203 -0.31 18.75 0.90
N THR A 204 0.95 18.94 1.28
CA THR A 204 1.56 20.27 1.38
C THR A 204 2.75 20.48 0.45
N GLY A 205 3.36 19.42 -0.06
CA GLY A 205 4.61 19.52 -0.84
C GLY A 205 5.87 19.57 0.02
N ASN A 206 5.73 19.68 1.34
CA ASN A 206 6.87 19.88 2.23
C ASN A 206 7.66 18.60 2.43
N GLU A 207 8.98 18.72 2.33
CA GLU A 207 9.92 17.71 2.82
C GLU A 207 10.25 17.99 4.29
N SER A 208 10.30 16.94 5.10
CA SER A 208 10.69 17.02 6.50
C SER A 208 11.64 15.88 6.85
N PHE A 209 12.51 16.14 7.81
CA PHE A 209 13.48 15.17 8.32
C PHE A 209 12.95 14.58 9.64
N GLU A 210 13.37 13.34 9.93
CA GLU A 210 13.19 12.71 11.23
C GLU A 210 14.06 13.37 12.32
#